data_AF-A0A812NF51-F1
#
_entry.id   AF-A0A812NF51-F1
#
_cell.length_a   1.000
_cell.length_b   1.000
_cell.length_c   1.000
_cell.angle_alpha   90.00
_cell.angle_beta   90.00
_cell.angle_gamma   90.00
#
_symmetry.space_group_name_H-M   'P 1'
#
loop_
_entity.id
_entity.type
_entity.pdbx_description
1 polymer ?
#
loop_
_entity_poly.entity_id
_entity_poly.type
_entity_poly.pdbx_seq_one_letter_code
_entity_poly.pdbx_strand_id
1 'polypeptide(L)'
;MGHPSLRRLMLAGNSLVPQAAGISPPTPIVDRHYCNGISRPCEYLVEVDTSEERFGIHLQIDKLNRTLKISSIDSGGLIARWGEEHSEEAVALGDHVLEVNGLRAIDEILAECRKCQVQRVIFKRAASILKANSRIQLVDHRDQPQAKGKLGKTVQWYGSMMRWKVRLDDGTVLMCRSTDLCPCDAPIPMEFGVGEMVQSQSLGAKGVVCAAQATGSPQTVRVAFFNIGLREVARDGLQLIAKEEGTTEVEFYVFLEKGRGAKLGLDVTALPDGCLQVTSIGRGLVQ
;
A
#
# COMPACT_ATOMS: atom_id res chain seq x y z
N MET A 1 25.95 20.20 -16.97
CA MET A 1 25.27 19.37 -15.97
C MET A 1 24.47 18.32 -16.71
N GLY A 2 24.98 17.09 -16.80
CA GLY A 2 24.38 16.00 -17.57
C GLY A 2 23.56 15.07 -16.68
N HIS A 3 22.32 14.78 -17.07
CA HIS A 3 21.47 13.75 -16.45
C HIS A 3 22.13 12.36 -16.60
N PRO A 4 22.15 11.51 -15.57
CA PRO A 4 22.66 10.14 -15.71
C PRO A 4 21.65 9.30 -16.50
N SER A 5 22.08 8.85 -17.68
CA SER A 5 21.34 8.03 -18.62
C SER A 5 20.89 6.70 -18.02
N LEU A 6 19.60 6.37 -18.17
CA LEU A 6 19.05 5.04 -17.91
C LEU A 6 19.76 4.01 -18.82
N ARG A 7 20.59 3.15 -18.24
CA ARG A 7 21.20 2.02 -18.97
C ARG A 7 20.10 0.98 -19.25
N ARG A 8 19.56 1.00 -20.46
CA ARG A 8 18.70 -0.05 -21.01
C ARG A 8 19.57 -1.29 -21.23
N LEU A 9 19.37 -2.33 -20.42
CA LEU A 9 20.09 -3.59 -20.60
C LEU A 9 19.37 -4.41 -21.69
N MET A 10 19.91 -4.33 -22.90
CA MET A 10 19.49 -5.17 -24.04
C MET A 10 20.37 -6.42 -24.02
N LEU A 11 19.79 -7.60 -23.86
CA LEU A 11 20.52 -8.86 -24.04
C LEU A 11 20.73 -9.04 -25.56
N ALA A 12 21.93 -8.78 -26.07
CA ALA A 12 22.21 -8.74 -27.51
C ALA A 12 22.34 -10.14 -28.14
N GLY A 13 21.86 -10.24 -29.38
CA GLY A 13 21.71 -11.40 -30.28
C GLY A 13 22.98 -12.19 -30.58
N ASN A 14 22.87 -13.52 -30.63
CA ASN A 14 23.55 -14.30 -31.67
C ASN A 14 22.87 -15.67 -31.90
N SER A 15 22.86 -16.03 -33.19
CA SER A 15 22.64 -17.34 -33.80
C SER A 15 21.20 -17.79 -34.11
N LEU A 16 20.89 -17.75 -35.40
CA LEU A 16 19.84 -18.54 -36.05
C LEU A 16 20.35 -19.98 -36.18
N VAL A 17 19.69 -20.93 -35.52
CA VAL A 17 19.89 -22.37 -35.73
C VAL A 17 18.57 -22.97 -36.22
N PRO A 18 18.56 -23.89 -37.22
CA PRO A 18 17.32 -24.47 -37.72
C PRO A 18 16.72 -25.46 -36.72
N GLN A 19 15.39 -25.44 -36.61
CA GLN A 19 14.56 -26.31 -35.78
C GLN A 19 14.76 -27.80 -36.13
N ALA A 20 15.21 -28.58 -35.15
CA ALA A 20 15.07 -30.04 -35.16
C ALA A 20 13.73 -30.43 -34.52
N ALA A 21 12.94 -31.23 -35.23
CA ALA A 21 11.64 -31.69 -34.78
C ALA A 21 11.76 -32.89 -33.82
N GLY A 22 10.98 -32.89 -32.73
CA GLY A 22 10.43 -34.15 -32.20
C GLY A 22 10.84 -34.61 -30.80
N ILE A 23 11.05 -33.73 -29.82
CA ILE A 23 11.05 -34.14 -28.39
C ILE A 23 9.94 -33.35 -27.68
N SER A 24 8.93 -34.05 -27.17
CA SER A 24 7.93 -33.44 -26.29
C SER A 24 8.62 -32.92 -25.03
N PRO A 25 8.42 -31.65 -24.65
CA PRO A 25 9.08 -31.09 -23.47
C PRO A 25 8.67 -31.87 -22.21
N PRO A 26 9.57 -32.05 -21.25
CA PRO A 26 9.23 -32.62 -19.95
C PRO A 26 8.10 -31.81 -19.33
N THR A 27 7.10 -32.51 -18.80
CA THR A 27 5.96 -31.89 -18.13
C THR A 27 6.48 -31.07 -16.95
N PRO A 28 6.17 -29.76 -16.86
CA PRO A 28 6.64 -28.93 -15.77
C PRO A 28 6.06 -29.45 -14.45
N ILE A 29 6.95 -29.86 -13.54
CA ILE A 29 6.59 -30.21 -12.17
C ILE A 29 6.40 -28.88 -11.43
N VAL A 30 5.15 -28.46 -11.27
CA VAL A 30 4.80 -27.30 -10.43
C VAL A 30 4.94 -27.73 -8.97
N ASP A 31 6.16 -27.71 -8.46
CA ASP A 31 6.43 -27.93 -7.05
C ASP A 31 6.27 -26.60 -6.32
N ARG A 32 5.29 -26.50 -5.42
CA ARG A 32 5.15 -25.37 -4.49
C ARG A 32 6.35 -25.39 -3.56
N HIS A 33 7.45 -24.81 -4.00
CA HIS A 33 8.72 -24.91 -3.29
C HIS A 33 8.65 -24.17 -1.96
N TYR A 34 8.56 -24.97 -0.90
CA TYR A 34 8.72 -24.55 0.47
C TYR A 34 10.19 -24.26 0.76
N CYS A 35 10.62 -23.01 0.62
CA CYS A 35 11.88 -22.58 1.20
C CYS A 35 11.72 -22.60 2.73
N ASN A 36 12.22 -23.64 3.41
CA ASN A 36 12.12 -23.85 4.87
C ASN A 36 10.70 -24.11 5.44
N GLY A 37 9.79 -24.70 4.66
CA GLY A 37 8.46 -25.08 5.17
C GLY A 37 7.47 -23.92 5.33
N ILE A 38 7.87 -22.68 5.01
CA ILE A 38 7.00 -21.50 5.08
C ILE A 38 6.76 -21.03 3.65
N SER A 39 5.61 -21.40 3.08
CA SER A 39 5.11 -20.79 1.85
C SER A 39 4.96 -19.29 2.12
N ARG A 40 5.78 -18.48 1.45
CA ARG A 40 5.67 -17.03 1.56
C ARG A 40 4.51 -16.58 0.67
N PRO A 41 3.51 -15.87 1.22
CA PRO A 41 2.40 -15.42 0.42
C PRO A 41 2.93 -14.55 -0.73
N CYS A 42 2.47 -14.86 -1.95
CA CYS A 42 2.76 -14.15 -3.20
C CYS A 42 4.15 -14.38 -3.84
N GLU A 43 4.95 -15.32 -3.33
CA GLU A 43 6.13 -15.84 -4.04
C GLU A 43 5.72 -17.10 -4.83
N TYR A 44 6.25 -17.27 -6.05
CA TYR A 44 6.00 -18.45 -6.88
C TYR A 44 7.24 -18.81 -7.70
N LEU A 45 7.41 -20.10 -7.98
CA LEU A 45 8.56 -20.65 -8.68
C LEU A 45 8.21 -20.88 -10.15
N VAL A 46 9.15 -20.51 -11.01
CA VAL A 46 9.12 -20.83 -12.44
C VAL A 46 10.40 -21.56 -12.78
N GLU A 47 10.27 -22.67 -13.47
CA GLU A 47 11.41 -23.45 -13.99
C GLU A 47 11.33 -23.47 -15.51
N VAL A 48 12.35 -22.92 -16.17
CA VAL A 48 12.45 -22.86 -17.63
C VAL A 48 13.86 -23.21 -18.08
N ASP A 49 13.99 -23.91 -19.20
CA ASP A 49 15.29 -24.23 -19.80
C ASP A 49 15.69 -23.16 -20.83
N THR A 50 16.80 -22.45 -20.58
CA THR A 50 17.36 -21.44 -21.48
C THR A 50 18.54 -21.94 -22.31
N SER A 51 18.73 -23.26 -22.42
CA SER A 51 19.80 -23.87 -23.21
C SER A 51 19.72 -23.52 -24.70
N GLU A 52 18.50 -23.48 -25.25
CA GLU A 52 18.25 -23.26 -26.69
C GLU A 52 17.74 -21.86 -27.02
N GLU A 53 17.12 -21.17 -26.07
CA GLU A 53 16.46 -19.89 -26.29
C GLU A 53 16.64 -18.92 -25.13
N ARG A 54 16.42 -17.64 -25.41
CA ARG A 54 16.48 -16.55 -24.43
C ARG A 54 15.29 -16.63 -23.48
N PHE A 55 15.54 -16.25 -22.23
CA PHE A 55 14.52 -16.12 -21.19
C PHE A 55 13.33 -15.23 -21.62
N GLY A 56 13.58 -14.19 -22.43
CA GLY A 56 12.51 -13.35 -22.99
C GLY A 56 11.89 -12.35 -22.02
N ILE A 57 12.65 -11.87 -21.03
CA ILE A 57 12.22 -10.78 -20.15
C ILE A 57 13.26 -9.67 -20.09
N HIS A 58 12.77 -8.45 -19.87
CA HIS A 58 13.59 -7.30 -19.57
C HIS A 58 13.44 -6.92 -18.10
N LEU A 59 14.58 -6.72 -17.43
CA LEU A 59 14.65 -6.40 -16.01
C LEU A 59 15.09 -4.95 -15.81
N GLN A 60 14.49 -4.29 -14.83
CA GLN A 60 14.86 -2.98 -14.32
C GLN A 60 15.15 -3.08 -12.83
N ILE A 61 16.24 -2.45 -12.37
CA ILE A 61 16.53 -2.37 -10.93
C ILE A 61 15.48 -1.48 -10.25
N ASP A 62 14.68 -2.07 -9.38
CA ASP A 62 13.78 -1.36 -8.47
C ASP A 62 14.59 -0.91 -7.26
N LYS A 63 15.03 0.35 -7.28
CA LYS A 63 15.86 0.92 -6.21
C LYS A 63 15.14 0.98 -4.86
N LEU A 64 13.81 1.10 -4.87
CA LEU A 64 13.02 1.21 -3.65
C LEU A 64 12.95 -0.14 -2.93
N ASN A 65 12.67 -1.19 -3.69
CA ASN A 65 12.53 -2.55 -3.17
C ASN A 65 13.83 -3.36 -3.18
N ARG A 66 14.91 -2.81 -3.78
CA ARG A 66 16.21 -3.48 -3.98
C ARG A 66 16.06 -4.86 -4.64
N THR A 67 15.25 -4.91 -5.69
CA THR A 67 14.90 -6.12 -6.44
C THR A 67 14.95 -5.84 -7.95
N LEU A 68 14.78 -6.88 -8.76
CA LEU A 68 14.72 -6.76 -10.22
C LEU A 68 13.27 -6.85 -10.68
N LYS A 69 12.72 -5.75 -11.17
CA LYS A 69 11.35 -5.65 -11.68
C LYS A 69 11.29 -5.99 -13.16
N ILE A 70 10.32 -6.78 -13.58
CA ILE A 70 10.04 -7.06 -14.99
C ILE A 70 9.42 -5.81 -15.63
N SER A 71 10.13 -5.25 -16.60
CA SER A 71 9.69 -4.06 -17.34
C SER A 71 9.09 -4.37 -18.70
N SER A 72 9.42 -5.52 -19.29
CA SER A 72 8.86 -6.02 -20.55
C SER A 72 9.01 -7.54 -20.61
N ILE A 73 8.08 -8.20 -21.31
CA ILE A 73 8.15 -9.63 -21.64
C ILE A 73 8.08 -9.72 -23.16
N ASP A 74 9.01 -10.46 -23.76
CA ASP A 74 9.05 -10.69 -25.20
C ASP A 74 7.95 -11.67 -25.58
N SER A 75 7.02 -11.27 -26.45
CA SER A 75 5.84 -12.08 -26.79
C SER A 75 6.17 -13.45 -27.40
N GLY A 76 7.36 -13.60 -28.01
CA GLY A 76 7.85 -14.88 -28.53
C GLY A 76 8.86 -15.60 -27.62
N GLY A 77 9.17 -15.05 -26.45
CA GLY A 77 10.18 -15.61 -25.56
C GLY A 77 9.69 -16.78 -24.72
N LEU A 78 10.63 -17.50 -24.08
CA LEU A 78 10.33 -18.65 -23.23
C LEU A 78 9.31 -18.34 -22.13
N ILE A 79 9.44 -17.21 -21.45
CA ILE A 79 8.52 -16.85 -20.35
C ILE A 79 7.10 -16.55 -20.82
N ALA A 80 6.93 -15.96 -22.00
CA ALA A 80 5.59 -15.74 -22.55
C ALA A 80 4.89 -17.06 -22.83
N ARG A 81 5.58 -18.00 -23.51
CA ARG A 81 5.06 -19.35 -23.79
C ARG A 81 4.79 -20.15 -22.54
N TRP A 82 5.72 -20.10 -21.57
CA TRP A 82 5.51 -20.73 -20.27
C TRP A 82 4.22 -20.20 -19.60
N GLY A 83 3.97 -18.88 -19.68
CA GLY A 83 2.75 -18.27 -19.15
C GLY A 83 1.46 -18.70 -19.86
N GLU A 84 1.51 -19.01 -21.17
CA GLU A 84 0.37 -19.56 -21.91
C GLU A 84 -0.01 -20.96 -21.39
N GLU A 85 0.97 -21.77 -21.03
CA GLU A 85 0.77 -23.10 -20.44
C GLU A 85 0.36 -23.05 -18.96
N HIS A 86 0.66 -21.95 -18.26
CA HIS A 86 0.43 -21.77 -16.81
C HIS A 86 -0.35 -20.48 -16.52
N SER A 87 -1.58 -20.36 -17.01
CA SER A 87 -2.35 -19.10 -16.98
C SER A 87 -2.53 -18.49 -15.57
N GLU A 88 -2.66 -19.28 -14.51
CA GLU A 88 -2.79 -18.79 -13.13
C GLU A 88 -1.46 -18.28 -12.54
N GLU A 89 -0.34 -18.83 -13.01
CA GLU A 89 1.02 -18.54 -12.53
C GLU A 89 1.82 -17.70 -13.53
N ALA A 90 1.20 -17.34 -14.66
CA ALA A 90 1.81 -16.61 -15.76
C ALA A 90 2.54 -15.36 -15.26
N VAL A 91 3.82 -15.26 -15.58
CA VAL A 91 4.65 -14.11 -15.19
C VAL A 91 4.11 -12.85 -15.84
N ALA A 92 3.92 -11.79 -15.05
CA ALA A 92 3.29 -10.56 -15.49
C ALA A 92 4.26 -9.36 -15.44
N LEU A 93 3.93 -8.32 -16.19
CA LEU A 93 4.65 -7.05 -16.11
C LEU A 93 4.58 -6.48 -14.70
N GLY A 94 5.74 -6.07 -14.20
CA GLY A 94 5.89 -5.53 -12.86
C GLY A 94 6.12 -6.54 -11.75
N ASP A 95 6.08 -7.84 -12.02
CA ASP A 95 6.55 -8.85 -11.09
C ASP A 95 8.05 -8.66 -10.80
N HIS A 96 8.52 -9.18 -9.67
CA HIS A 96 9.90 -9.01 -9.23
C HIS A 96 10.62 -10.35 -9.12
N VAL A 97 11.83 -10.43 -9.66
CA VAL A 97 12.73 -11.56 -9.45
C VAL A 97 13.37 -11.42 -8.07
N LEU A 98 13.16 -12.44 -7.23
CA LEU A 98 13.73 -12.50 -5.88
C LEU A 98 14.95 -13.42 -5.79
N GLU A 99 14.94 -14.52 -6.56
CA GLU A 99 15.99 -15.54 -6.53
C GLU A 99 16.09 -16.23 -7.89
N VAL A 100 17.30 -16.59 -8.30
CA VAL A 100 17.56 -17.44 -9.48
C VAL A 100 18.59 -18.49 -9.08
N ASN A 101 18.23 -19.77 -9.17
CA ASN A 101 19.11 -20.90 -8.83
C ASN A 101 19.76 -20.77 -7.43
N GLY A 102 19.03 -20.28 -6.42
CA GLY A 102 19.56 -20.06 -5.07
C GLY A 102 20.24 -18.70 -4.85
N LEU A 103 20.49 -17.91 -5.90
CA LEU A 103 21.18 -16.63 -5.82
C LEU A 103 20.19 -15.48 -5.61
N ARG A 104 20.48 -14.59 -4.66
CA ARG A 104 19.59 -13.48 -4.24
C ARG A 104 20.18 -12.09 -4.45
N ALA A 105 21.50 -11.97 -4.61
CA ALA A 105 22.10 -10.66 -4.87
C ALA A 105 21.79 -10.23 -6.31
N ILE A 106 21.46 -8.96 -6.51
CA ILE A 106 21.06 -8.43 -7.84
C ILE A 106 22.11 -8.74 -8.92
N ASP A 107 23.39 -8.51 -8.62
CA ASP A 107 24.46 -8.72 -9.60
C ASP A 107 24.66 -10.22 -9.92
N GLU A 108 24.48 -11.09 -8.93
CA GLU A 108 24.53 -12.55 -9.09
C GLU A 108 23.35 -13.06 -9.91
N ILE A 109 22.13 -12.59 -9.61
CA ILE A 109 20.92 -12.91 -10.39
C ILE A 109 21.12 -12.51 -11.86
N LEU A 110 21.60 -11.29 -12.12
CA LEU A 110 21.83 -10.82 -13.49
C LEU A 110 22.89 -11.63 -14.22
N ALA A 111 23.93 -12.11 -13.53
CA ALA A 111 24.94 -12.99 -14.10
C ALA A 111 24.37 -14.40 -14.37
N GLU A 112 23.56 -14.91 -13.46
CA GLU A 112 22.94 -16.24 -13.54
C GLU A 112 21.92 -16.33 -14.69
N CYS A 113 21.07 -15.31 -14.86
CA CYS A 113 20.12 -15.22 -15.96
C CYS A 113 20.77 -15.18 -17.36
N ARG A 114 22.09 -14.96 -17.46
CA ARG A 114 22.83 -14.96 -18.74
C ARG A 114 23.37 -16.35 -19.12
N LYS A 115 23.33 -17.32 -18.21
CA LYS A 115 23.77 -18.69 -18.50
C LYS A 115 22.69 -19.43 -19.29
N CYS A 116 23.11 -20.27 -20.24
CA CYS A 116 22.22 -21.15 -21.01
C CYS A 116 22.07 -22.48 -20.27
N GLN A 117 21.07 -22.57 -19.38
CA GLN A 117 20.82 -23.72 -18.51
C GLN A 117 19.38 -23.69 -18.01
N VAL A 118 18.97 -24.70 -17.22
CA VAL A 118 17.72 -24.62 -16.47
C VAL A 118 17.79 -23.50 -15.42
N GLN A 119 16.83 -22.60 -15.47
CA GLN A 119 16.69 -21.45 -14.58
C GLN A 119 15.49 -21.68 -13.66
N ARG A 120 15.77 -21.79 -12.36
CA ARG A 120 14.77 -21.89 -11.28
C ARG A 120 14.60 -20.52 -10.66
N VAL A 121 13.55 -19.82 -11.06
CA VAL A 121 13.35 -18.40 -10.73
C VAL A 121 12.19 -18.23 -9.76
N ILE A 122 12.47 -17.64 -8.60
CA ILE A 122 11.42 -17.25 -7.64
C ILE A 122 11.01 -15.82 -7.95
N PHE A 123 9.75 -15.67 -8.38
CA PHE A 123 9.11 -14.40 -8.62
C PHE A 123 8.26 -13.98 -7.42
N LYS A 124 8.01 -12.67 -7.34
CA LYS A 124 7.04 -12.05 -6.45
C LYS A 124 6.05 -11.22 -7.26
N ARG A 125 4.77 -11.43 -7.03
CA ARG A 125 3.70 -10.72 -7.76
C ARG A 125 3.79 -9.21 -7.58
N ALA A 126 3.60 -8.44 -8.66
CA ALA A 126 3.60 -6.98 -8.65
C ALA A 126 2.58 -6.41 -7.64
N ALA A 127 1.38 -7.00 -7.61
CA ALA A 127 0.31 -6.65 -6.69
C ALA A 127 0.70 -6.87 -5.21
N SER A 128 1.66 -7.76 -4.96
CA SER A 128 2.15 -8.05 -3.61
C SER A 128 3.27 -7.12 -3.13
N ILE A 129 3.71 -6.20 -3.98
CA ILE A 129 4.68 -5.18 -3.63
C ILE A 129 3.96 -4.05 -2.91
N LEU A 130 4.24 -3.96 -1.61
CA LEU A 130 3.66 -2.95 -0.74
C LEU A 130 4.07 -1.54 -1.19
N LYS A 131 3.09 -0.64 -1.22
CA LYS A 131 3.28 0.79 -1.42
C LYS A 131 2.88 1.51 -0.15
N ALA A 132 3.10 2.82 -0.06
CA ALA A 132 2.48 3.61 1.01
C ALA A 132 0.94 3.55 0.84
N ASN A 133 0.22 3.53 1.96
CA ASN A 133 -1.23 3.41 2.03
C ASN A 133 -1.81 2.10 1.47
N SER A 134 -1.00 1.06 1.24
CA SER A 134 -1.47 -0.27 0.90
C SER A 134 -2.17 -0.90 2.10
N ARG A 135 -3.33 -1.51 1.86
CA ARG A 135 -3.98 -2.37 2.83
C ARG A 135 -3.16 -3.64 3.04
N ILE A 136 -2.97 -4.02 4.29
CA ILE A 136 -2.23 -5.22 4.65
C ILE A 136 -2.93 -6.02 5.76
N GLN A 137 -2.54 -7.28 5.85
CA GLN A 137 -2.67 -8.14 7.01
C GLN A 137 -1.28 -8.48 7.54
N LEU A 138 -1.10 -8.42 8.85
CA LEU A 138 0.14 -8.85 9.50
C LEU A 138 0.17 -10.39 9.54
N VAL A 139 1.07 -11.01 8.79
CA VAL A 139 1.15 -12.49 8.70
C VAL A 139 2.12 -13.10 9.69
N ASP A 140 3.14 -12.34 10.07
CA ASP A 140 4.13 -12.74 11.06
C ASP A 140 4.71 -11.47 11.71
N HIS A 141 4.97 -11.51 13.01
CA HIS A 141 5.68 -10.45 13.71
C HIS A 141 6.37 -11.04 14.94
N ARG A 142 7.68 -11.30 14.82
CA ARG A 142 8.44 -12.05 15.82
C ARG A 142 8.29 -11.49 17.23
N ASP A 143 8.27 -10.17 17.38
CA ASP A 143 8.23 -9.52 18.69
C ASP A 143 6.80 -9.42 19.27
N GLN A 144 5.76 -9.67 18.47
CA GLN A 144 4.35 -9.55 18.88
C GLN A 144 3.47 -10.58 18.15
N PRO A 145 3.54 -11.88 18.53
CA PRO A 145 2.75 -12.93 17.88
C PRO A 145 1.23 -12.68 17.89
N GLN A 146 0.73 -12.00 18.93
CA GLN A 146 -0.68 -11.59 19.07
C GLN A 146 -1.14 -10.57 18.02
N ALA A 147 -0.22 -9.95 17.28
CA ALA A 147 -0.56 -9.05 16.20
C ALA A 147 -0.83 -9.80 14.88
N LYS A 148 -0.49 -11.10 14.79
CA LYS A 148 -0.78 -11.91 13.60
C LYS A 148 -2.27 -11.93 13.29
N GLY A 149 -2.60 -11.75 12.01
CA GLY A 149 -3.96 -11.67 11.50
C GLY A 149 -4.58 -10.26 11.58
N LYS A 150 -3.98 -9.33 12.33
CA LYS A 150 -4.48 -7.94 12.40
C LYS A 150 -4.33 -7.24 11.06
N LEU A 151 -5.33 -6.43 10.73
CA LEU A 151 -5.34 -5.62 9.53
C LEU A 151 -4.79 -4.22 9.81
N GLY A 152 -4.25 -3.60 8.77
CA GLY A 152 -3.72 -2.25 8.84
C GLY A 152 -3.44 -1.67 7.47
N LYS A 153 -2.70 -0.56 7.48
CA LYS A 153 -2.16 0.06 6.29
C LYS A 153 -0.69 0.40 6.46
N THR A 154 0.07 0.25 5.39
CA THR A 154 1.42 0.80 5.33
C THR A 154 1.35 2.32 5.33
N VAL A 155 2.23 2.97 6.08
CA VAL A 155 2.32 4.42 6.16
C VAL A 155 3.53 4.89 5.36
N GLN A 156 4.70 4.37 5.69
CA GLN A 156 5.96 4.83 5.11
C GLN A 156 7.03 3.75 5.21
N TRP A 157 7.88 3.65 4.19
CA TRP A 157 9.06 2.79 4.22
C TRP A 157 10.26 3.53 4.82
N TYR A 158 10.95 2.90 5.76
CA TYR A 158 12.20 3.39 6.35
C TYR A 158 13.37 2.58 5.83
N GLY A 159 14.01 3.08 4.77
CA GLY A 159 15.09 2.38 4.07
C GLY A 159 16.34 2.12 4.92
N SER A 160 16.62 2.92 5.95
CA SER A 160 17.73 2.68 6.88
C SER A 160 17.49 1.46 7.78
N MET A 161 16.23 1.18 8.10
CA MET A 161 15.83 0.07 8.97
C MET A 161 15.32 -1.14 8.20
N MET A 162 15.10 -1.01 6.89
CA MET A 162 14.42 -2.00 6.05
C MET A 162 13.06 -2.43 6.62
N ARG A 163 12.29 -1.45 7.11
CA ARG A 163 10.99 -1.68 7.75
C ARG A 163 9.94 -0.69 7.26
N TRP A 164 8.72 -1.18 7.10
CA TRP A 164 7.51 -0.40 6.94
C TRP A 164 7.03 0.08 8.30
N LYS A 165 6.76 1.37 8.42
CA LYS A 165 5.84 1.87 9.43
C LYS A 165 4.44 1.49 9.00
N VAL A 166 3.77 0.69 9.82
CA VAL A 166 2.42 0.19 9.61
C VAL A 166 1.54 0.76 10.70
N ARG A 167 0.36 1.22 10.33
CA ARG A 167 -0.71 1.56 11.29
C ARG A 167 -1.79 0.50 11.18
N LEU A 168 -2.00 -0.25 12.26
CA LEU A 168 -3.09 -1.20 12.38
C LEU A 168 -4.42 -0.46 12.59
N ASP A 169 -5.53 -1.14 12.34
CA ASP A 169 -6.87 -0.55 12.44
C ASP A 169 -7.25 -0.12 13.86
N ASP A 170 -6.67 -0.78 14.86
CA ASP A 170 -6.82 -0.40 16.27
C ASP A 170 -6.01 0.86 16.65
N GLY A 171 -5.30 1.45 15.68
CA GLY A 171 -4.45 2.63 15.86
C GLY A 171 -3.01 2.32 16.23
N THR A 172 -2.68 1.05 16.56
CA THR A 172 -1.32 0.62 16.89
C THR A 172 -0.39 0.91 15.73
N VAL A 173 0.80 1.45 16.02
CA VAL A 173 1.84 1.69 15.02
C VAL A 173 2.99 0.72 15.24
N LEU A 174 3.34 -0.04 14.20
CA LEU A 174 4.40 -1.05 14.21
C LEU A 174 5.46 -0.77 13.14
N MET A 175 6.64 -1.33 13.33
CA MET A 175 7.73 -1.35 12.35
C MET A 175 7.94 -2.78 11.84
N CYS A 176 7.33 -3.09 10.69
CA CYS A 176 7.27 -4.44 10.14
C CYS A 176 8.22 -4.60 8.95
N ARG A 177 8.80 -5.78 8.74
CA ARG A 177 9.50 -6.11 7.49
C ARG A 177 8.46 -6.35 6.39
N SER A 178 8.88 -6.32 5.13
CA SER A 178 7.98 -6.68 4.03
C SER A 178 7.52 -8.14 4.08
N THR A 179 8.26 -9.03 4.76
CA THR A 179 7.89 -10.44 4.98
C THR A 179 6.85 -10.63 6.07
N ASP A 180 6.68 -9.61 6.93
CA ASP A 180 5.74 -9.63 8.07
C ASP A 180 4.32 -9.27 7.59
N LEU A 181 4.18 -8.84 6.34
CA LEU A 181 3.00 -8.19 5.78
C LEU A 181 2.55 -8.92 4.51
N CYS A 182 1.24 -9.17 4.42
CA CYS A 182 0.60 -9.60 3.19
C CYS A 182 -0.38 -8.51 2.75
N PRO A 183 -0.32 -8.03 1.50
CA PRO A 183 -1.38 -7.19 0.97
C PRO A 183 -2.71 -7.96 0.97
N CYS A 184 -3.81 -7.24 1.16
CA CYS A 184 -5.15 -7.81 1.12
C CYS A 184 -6.16 -6.79 0.60
N ASP A 185 -7.28 -7.28 0.08
CA ASP A 185 -8.35 -6.45 -0.51
C ASP A 185 -9.39 -5.99 0.51
N ALA A 186 -9.11 -6.15 1.81
CA ALA A 186 -10.01 -5.66 2.85
C ALA A 186 -10.18 -4.15 2.71
N PRO A 187 -11.41 -3.60 2.85
CA PRO A 187 -11.60 -2.16 2.80
C PRO A 187 -10.76 -1.49 3.90
N ILE A 188 -10.12 -0.37 3.55
CA ILE A 188 -9.48 0.48 4.56
C ILE A 188 -10.60 1.06 5.42
N PRO A 189 -10.58 0.88 6.75
CA PRO A 189 -11.58 1.50 7.61
C PRO A 189 -11.60 3.01 7.34
N MET A 190 -12.79 3.57 7.18
CA MET A 190 -12.95 5.00 6.96
C MET A 190 -12.29 5.73 8.15
N GLU A 191 -11.21 6.45 7.87
CA GLU A 191 -10.54 7.28 8.87
C GLU A 191 -11.15 8.67 8.76
N PHE A 192 -11.76 9.11 9.85
CA PHE A 192 -12.22 10.49 9.99
C PHE A 192 -11.08 11.33 10.57
N GLY A 193 -10.62 12.30 9.79
CA GLY A 193 -9.68 13.33 10.21
C GLY A 193 -10.33 14.35 11.15
N VAL A 194 -9.57 14.88 12.10
CA VAL A 194 -10.04 16.01 12.92
C VAL A 194 -10.31 17.20 12.00
N GLY A 195 -11.47 17.84 12.17
CA GLY A 195 -11.95 18.93 11.32
C GLY A 195 -12.77 18.49 10.11
N GLU A 196 -12.90 17.18 9.85
CA GLU A 196 -13.74 16.69 8.76
C GLU A 196 -15.23 16.82 9.09
N MET A 197 -15.99 17.25 8.08
CA MET A 197 -17.44 17.33 8.13
C MET A 197 -18.06 15.94 7.91
N VAL A 198 -18.94 15.54 8.82
CA VAL A 198 -19.61 14.25 8.79
C VAL A 198 -21.10 14.41 9.01
N GLN A 199 -21.87 13.45 8.50
CA GLN A 199 -23.30 13.28 8.76
C GLN A 199 -23.51 11.99 9.53
N SER A 200 -24.22 12.06 10.67
CA SER A 200 -24.66 10.87 11.39
C SER A 200 -25.98 10.37 10.84
N GLN A 201 -26.02 9.10 10.45
CA GLN A 201 -27.24 8.44 9.98
C GLN A 201 -28.28 8.28 11.10
N SER A 202 -27.83 7.89 12.29
CA SER A 202 -28.71 7.65 13.44
C SER A 202 -29.27 8.95 14.04
N LEU A 203 -28.50 10.03 14.03
CA LEU A 203 -28.93 11.32 14.56
C LEU A 203 -29.55 12.24 13.50
N GLY A 204 -29.40 11.93 12.21
CA GLY A 204 -29.82 12.81 11.12
C GLY A 204 -29.14 14.19 11.14
N ALA A 205 -27.96 14.30 11.77
CA ALA A 205 -27.31 15.56 12.07
C ALA A 205 -25.92 15.67 11.41
N LYS A 206 -25.57 16.89 10.99
CA LYS A 206 -24.22 17.24 10.53
C LYS A 206 -23.37 17.69 11.71
N GLY A 207 -22.08 17.37 11.66
CA GLY A 207 -21.11 17.77 12.67
C GLY A 207 -19.69 17.69 12.16
N VAL A 208 -18.76 18.04 13.03
CA VAL A 208 -17.32 18.03 12.74
C VAL A 208 -16.63 17.06 13.67
N VAL A 209 -15.71 16.27 13.12
CA VAL A 209 -14.91 15.33 13.89
C VAL A 209 -13.93 16.12 14.76
N CYS A 210 -14.09 16.06 16.07
CA CYS A 210 -13.23 16.76 17.04
C CYS A 210 -12.06 15.90 17.49
N ALA A 211 -12.24 14.57 17.52
CA ALA A 211 -11.17 13.63 17.82
C ALA A 211 -11.38 12.31 17.05
N ALA A 212 -10.31 11.85 16.38
CA ALA A 212 -10.31 10.63 15.58
C ALA A 212 -10.47 9.34 16.42
N GLN A 213 -10.30 9.41 17.74
CA GLN A 213 -10.54 8.32 18.67
C GLN A 213 -11.15 8.86 19.96
N ALA A 214 -12.29 8.31 20.37
CA ALA A 214 -12.84 8.51 21.70
C ALA A 214 -12.11 7.62 22.73
N THR A 215 -12.10 8.04 23.99
CA THR A 215 -11.42 7.31 25.07
C THR A 215 -12.12 5.98 25.33
N GLY A 216 -11.54 4.87 24.84
CA GLY A 216 -11.99 3.52 25.22
C GLY A 216 -12.54 2.64 24.09
N SER A 217 -12.72 3.14 22.87
CA SER A 217 -13.06 2.29 21.71
C SER A 217 -12.49 2.83 20.39
N PRO A 218 -11.73 2.02 19.63
CA PRO A 218 -11.20 2.42 18.33
C PRO A 218 -12.30 2.63 17.27
N GLN A 219 -13.52 2.17 17.53
CA GLN A 219 -14.66 2.24 16.63
C GLN A 219 -15.53 3.49 16.82
N THR A 220 -15.20 4.35 17.78
CA THR A 220 -15.95 5.58 18.06
C THR A 220 -15.11 6.82 17.86
N VAL A 221 -15.72 7.86 17.32
CA VAL A 221 -15.14 9.20 17.14
C VAL A 221 -15.93 10.22 17.92
N ARG A 222 -15.26 11.27 18.42
CA ARG A 222 -15.96 12.41 19.02
C ARG A 222 -16.32 13.39 17.90
N VAL A 223 -17.61 13.61 17.73
CA VAL A 223 -18.16 14.53 16.72
C VAL A 223 -18.97 15.58 17.46
N ALA A 224 -18.75 16.84 17.11
CA ALA A 224 -19.59 17.90 17.59
C ALA A 224 -20.62 18.28 16.53
N PHE A 225 -21.86 17.90 16.79
CA PHE A 225 -23.00 18.15 15.92
C PHE A 225 -23.58 19.53 16.19
N PHE A 226 -23.91 20.27 15.14
CA PHE A 226 -24.32 21.67 15.24
C PHE A 226 -25.54 21.89 16.15
N ASN A 227 -26.47 20.95 16.15
CA ASN A 227 -27.74 21.08 16.88
C ASN A 227 -27.84 20.15 18.12
N ILE A 228 -26.83 19.31 18.37
CA ILE A 228 -26.87 18.28 19.43
C ILE A 228 -25.71 18.46 20.41
N GLY A 229 -24.63 19.13 19.98
CA GLY A 229 -23.38 19.27 20.72
C GLY A 229 -22.46 18.06 20.54
N LEU A 230 -21.52 17.90 21.47
CA LEU A 230 -20.48 16.88 21.41
C LEU A 230 -21.04 15.50 21.76
N ARG A 231 -20.78 14.50 20.90
CA ARG A 231 -21.19 13.10 21.07
C ARG A 231 -20.08 12.16 20.65
N GLU A 232 -20.05 11.00 21.28
CA GLU A 232 -19.28 9.85 20.79
C GLU A 232 -20.19 9.04 19.87
N VAL A 233 -19.75 8.82 18.63
CA VAL A 233 -20.53 8.14 17.61
C VAL A 233 -19.68 7.05 16.98
N ALA A 234 -20.30 5.90 16.74
CA ALA A 234 -19.67 4.79 16.03
C ALA A 234 -19.35 5.21 14.59
N ARG A 235 -18.17 4.83 14.09
CA ARG A 235 -17.66 5.23 12.78
C ARG A 235 -18.54 4.75 11.62
N ASP A 236 -19.14 3.57 11.75
CA ASP A 236 -20.07 2.99 10.78
C ASP A 236 -21.39 3.76 10.66
N GLY A 237 -21.76 4.53 11.69
CA GLY A 237 -22.91 5.43 11.67
C GLY A 237 -22.64 6.81 11.08
N LEU A 238 -21.43 7.06 10.55
CA LEU A 238 -21.02 8.35 9.99
C LEU A 238 -20.73 8.26 8.50
N GLN A 239 -21.09 9.32 7.78
CA GLN A 239 -20.77 9.51 6.37
C GLN A 239 -19.98 10.80 6.20
N LEU A 240 -18.87 10.75 5.46
CA LEU A 240 -18.09 11.94 5.12
C LEU A 240 -18.91 12.84 4.19
N ILE A 241 -18.98 14.13 4.50
CA ILE A 241 -19.57 15.13 3.61
C ILE A 241 -18.42 15.69 2.77
N ALA A 242 -18.41 15.40 1.46
CA ALA A 242 -17.43 15.95 0.56
C ALA A 242 -17.47 17.49 0.60
N LYS A 243 -16.30 18.14 0.61
CA LYS A 243 -16.24 19.59 0.43
C LYS A 243 -16.75 19.91 -0.98
N GLU A 244 -17.67 20.86 -1.10
CA GLU A 244 -18.10 21.35 -2.41
C GLU A 244 -16.89 21.99 -3.10
N GLU A 245 -16.37 21.33 -4.14
CA GLU A 245 -15.27 21.84 -4.95
C GLU A 245 -15.70 23.16 -5.60
N GLY A 246 -15.08 24.28 -5.18
CA GLY A 246 -15.32 25.59 -5.77
C GLY A 246 -15.61 26.72 -4.78
N THR A 247 -15.84 26.41 -3.50
CA THR A 247 -15.93 27.44 -2.46
C THR A 247 -14.53 27.87 -2.02
N THR A 248 -14.18 29.13 -2.26
CA THR A 248 -12.94 29.74 -1.74
C THR A 248 -13.07 30.18 -0.29
N GLU A 249 -14.28 30.08 0.27
CA GLU A 249 -14.54 30.40 1.67
C GLU A 249 -14.00 29.29 2.55
N VAL A 250 -13.05 29.67 3.41
CA VAL A 250 -12.49 28.75 4.39
C VAL A 250 -13.40 28.77 5.61
N GLU A 251 -14.36 27.86 5.66
CA GLU A 251 -15.16 27.65 6.87
C GLU A 251 -14.35 26.93 7.94
N PHE A 252 -14.35 27.47 9.15
CA PHE A 252 -13.77 26.82 10.33
C PHE A 252 -14.84 26.67 11.40
N TYR A 253 -14.85 25.52 12.06
CA TYR A 253 -15.75 25.22 13.14
C TYR A 253 -14.96 25.13 14.45
N VAL A 254 -15.34 25.94 15.43
CA VAL A 254 -14.69 25.97 16.74
C VAL A 254 -15.68 25.46 17.79
N PHE A 255 -15.30 24.40 18.48
CA PHE A 255 -16.06 23.86 19.61
C PHE A 255 -15.36 24.22 20.91
N LEU A 256 -16.08 24.91 21.80
CA LEU A 256 -15.54 25.40 23.05
C LEU A 256 -16.33 24.82 24.21
N GLU A 257 -15.64 24.20 25.16
CA GLU A 257 -16.22 23.85 26.45
C GLU A 257 -16.27 25.12 27.32
N LYS A 258 -17.46 25.71 27.42
CA LYS A 258 -17.67 26.94 28.18
C LYS A 258 -17.99 26.63 29.63
N GLY A 259 -17.02 26.85 30.52
CA GLY A 259 -17.25 26.86 31.97
C GLY A 259 -18.18 28.00 32.40
N ARG A 260 -18.80 27.86 33.58
CA ARG A 260 -19.70 28.90 34.13
C ARG A 260 -18.92 30.22 34.27
N GLY A 261 -19.42 31.28 33.63
CA GLY A 261 -18.78 32.60 33.64
C GLY A 261 -17.65 32.81 32.64
N ALA A 262 -17.26 31.80 31.85
CA ALA A 262 -16.26 31.98 30.80
C ALA A 262 -16.79 32.91 29.70
N LYS A 263 -15.92 33.76 29.14
CA LYS A 263 -16.24 34.64 28.02
C LYS A 263 -15.59 34.09 26.76
N LEU A 264 -16.30 34.14 25.63
CA LEU A 264 -15.76 33.75 24.33
C LEU A 264 -14.55 34.60 23.92
N GLY A 265 -14.57 35.89 24.28
CA GLY A 265 -13.56 36.84 23.82
C GLY A 265 -13.78 37.28 22.37
N LEU A 266 -14.97 37.06 21.81
CA LEU A 266 -15.35 37.58 20.51
C LEU A 266 -16.35 38.70 20.71
N ASP A 267 -16.02 39.89 20.23
CA ASP A 267 -17.00 40.95 20.02
C ASP A 267 -17.58 40.75 18.62
N VAL A 268 -18.92 40.74 18.53
CA VAL A 268 -19.63 40.46 17.29
C VAL A 268 -20.70 41.52 17.03
N THR A 269 -20.89 41.84 15.77
CA THR A 269 -21.98 42.69 15.28
C THR A 269 -22.92 41.86 14.41
N ALA A 270 -24.22 41.96 14.65
CA ALA A 270 -25.22 41.31 13.81
C ALA A 270 -25.34 42.03 12.46
N LEU A 271 -25.30 41.26 11.39
CA LEU A 271 -25.53 41.72 10.02
C LEU A 271 -27.01 41.53 9.62
N PRO A 272 -27.50 42.24 8.59
CA PRO A 272 -28.91 42.16 8.16
C PRO A 272 -29.33 40.78 7.64
N ASP A 273 -28.37 39.96 7.21
CA ASP A 273 -28.57 38.59 6.75
C ASP A 273 -28.64 37.56 7.90
N GLY A 274 -28.50 38.01 9.15
CA GLY A 274 -28.49 37.15 10.34
C GLY A 274 -27.11 36.59 10.69
N CYS A 275 -26.06 36.91 9.91
CA CYS A 275 -24.70 36.54 10.24
C CYS A 275 -24.15 37.40 11.38
N LEU A 276 -23.17 36.87 12.11
CA LEU A 276 -22.42 37.61 13.12
C LEU A 276 -21.02 37.91 12.56
N GLN A 277 -20.72 39.21 12.37
CA GLN A 277 -19.39 39.64 12.01
C GLN A 277 -18.55 39.82 13.27
N VAL A 278 -17.42 39.10 13.38
CA VAL A 278 -16.45 39.32 14.45
C VAL A 278 -15.78 40.67 14.23
N THR A 279 -15.95 41.60 15.18
CA THR A 279 -15.39 42.97 15.11
C THR A 279 -14.09 43.11 15.89
N SER A 280 -13.92 42.36 16.98
CA SER A 280 -12.66 42.27 17.73
C SER A 280 -12.52 40.93 18.48
N ILE A 281 -11.27 40.54 18.72
CA ILE A 281 -10.91 39.39 19.57
C ILE A 281 -10.29 39.94 20.86
N GLY A 282 -11.01 39.82 21.96
CA GLY A 282 -10.60 40.22 23.31
C GLY A 282 -10.13 39.04 24.16
N ARG A 283 -9.91 39.28 25.46
CA ARG A 283 -9.53 38.19 26.38
C ARG A 283 -10.70 37.22 26.60
N GLY A 284 -10.55 35.99 26.13
CA GLY A 284 -11.55 34.93 26.31
C GLY A 284 -11.03 33.54 25.93
N LEU A 285 -11.97 32.65 25.63
CA LEU A 285 -11.72 31.27 25.19
C LEU A 285 -11.15 31.19 23.77
N VAL A 286 -11.45 32.16 22.92
CA VAL A 286 -10.88 32.31 21.58
C VAL A 286 -9.77 33.36 21.67
N GLN A 287 -8.54 32.98 21.29
CA GLN A 287 -7.34 33.84 21.30
C GLN A 287 -6.58 33.68 19.99
#